data_AF-A0A2M7ETX2-F1
#
_entry.id   AF-A0A2M7ETX2-F1
#
_cell.length_a   1.000
_cell.length_b   1.000
_cell.length_c   1.000
_cell.angle_alpha   90.00
_cell.angle_beta   90.00
_cell.angle_gamma   90.00
#
_symmetry.space_group_name_H-M   'P 1'
#
loop_
_entity.id
_entity.type
_entity.pdbx_description
1 polymer ?
#
loop_
_entity_poly.entity_id
_entity_poly.type
_entity_poly.pdbx_seq_one_letter_code
_entity_poly.pdbx_strand_id
1 'polypeptide(L)' 'MKNKLADLNDHLFAQLERLREDGLTPEQLDAEVKRSAAIVDLADQITESSKLRLMAARLYAEHGEKVLPMLPLIGKGGE' A
#
# COMPACT_ATOMS: atom_id res chain seq x y z
N MET A 1 -12.92 -1.39 -4.97
CA MET A 1 -12.20 -1.33 -3.67
C MET A 1 -12.46 0.03 -3.06
N LYS A 2 -12.82 0.10 -1.76
CA LYS A 2 -13.15 1.36 -1.08
C LYS A 2 -11.95 2.30 -0.91
N ASN A 3 -10.73 1.74 -0.89
CA ASN A 3 -9.48 2.49 -0.76
C ASN A 3 -8.55 2.18 -1.94
N LYS A 4 -7.84 3.20 -2.45
CA LYS A 4 -6.91 3.18 -3.58
C LYS A 4 -5.48 3.45 -3.12
N LEU A 5 -4.50 3.16 -3.98
CA LEU A 5 -3.09 3.54 -3.75
C LEU A 5 -2.91 5.05 -3.59
N ALA A 6 -3.73 5.86 -4.26
CA ALA A 6 -3.71 7.32 -4.09
C ALA A 6 -4.01 7.71 -2.62
N ASP A 7 -5.00 7.06 -2.01
CA ASP A 7 -5.41 7.32 -0.62
C ASP A 7 -4.29 7.02 0.39
N LEU A 8 -3.38 6.08 0.08
CA LEU A 8 -2.21 5.80 0.92
C LEU A 8 -1.27 7.01 1.01
N ASN A 9 -0.99 7.66 -0.12
CA ASN A 9 -0.14 8.86 -0.13
C ASN A 9 -0.79 9.98 0.69
N ASP A 10 -2.09 10.19 0.54
CA ASP A 10 -2.82 11.21 1.31
C ASP A 10 -2.73 10.93 2.82
N HIS A 11 -2.83 9.67 3.25
CA HIS A 11 -2.66 9.30 4.65
C HIS A 11 -1.24 9.51 5.17
N LEU A 12 -0.20 9.24 4.36
CA LEU A 12 1.19 9.48 4.73
C LEU A 12 1.48 10.97 4.89
N PHE A 13 0.99 11.81 3.98
CA PHE A 13 1.13 13.27 4.09
C PHE A 13 0.34 13.83 5.27
N ALA A 14 -0.89 13.34 5.51
CA ALA A 14 -1.67 13.75 6.67
C ALA A 14 -0.94 13.41 7.99
N GLN A 15 -0.23 12.28 8.03
CA GLN A 15 0.56 11.90 9.20
C GLN A 15 1.80 12.79 9.37
N LEU A 16 2.45 13.17 8.27
CA LEU A 16 3.56 14.13 8.30
C LEU A 16 3.13 15.49 8.85
N GLU A 17 1.96 16.00 8.45
CA GLU A 17 1.42 17.26 8.97
C GLU A 17 1.12 17.18 10.48
N ARG A 18 0.53 16.06 10.94
CA ARG A 18 0.28 15.84 12.39
C ARG A 18 1.55 15.80 13.22
N LEU A 19 2.60 15.15 12.73
CA LEU A 19 3.89 15.12 13.43
C LEU A 19 4.55 16.50 13.53
N ARG A 20 4.20 17.42 12.63
CA ARG A 20 4.72 18.80 12.60
C ARG A 20 3.82 19.78 13.34
N GLU A 21 2.73 19.32 13.94
CA GLU A 21 1.80 20.19 14.67
C GLU A 21 2.49 20.78 15.91
N ASP A 22 2.44 22.11 16.01
CA ASP A 22 3.04 22.82 17.13
C ASP A 22 2.20 22.62 18.41
N GLY A 23 2.88 22.47 19.54
CA GLY A 23 2.21 22.38 20.85
C GLY A 23 1.75 20.98 21.27
N LEU A 24 2.19 19.92 20.57
CA LEU A 24 1.97 18.54 21.01
C LEU A 24 2.60 18.30 22.39
N THR A 25 1.86 17.65 23.29
CA THR A 25 2.45 17.12 24.52
C THR A 25 3.37 15.93 24.20
N PRO A 26 4.30 15.57 25.11
CA PRO A 26 5.15 14.39 24.93
C PRO A 26 4.36 13.10 24.63
N GLU A 27 3.21 12.92 25.30
CA GLU A 27 2.35 11.74 25.12
C GLU A 27 1.64 11.75 23.75
N GLN A 28 1.22 12.92 23.28
CA GLN A 28 0.61 13.06 21.95
C GLN A 28 1.64 12.81 20.85
N LEU A 29 2.86 13.34 21.01
CA LEU A 29 3.95 13.08 20.08
C LEU A 29 4.29 11.59 20.01
N ASP A 30 4.39 10.91 21.15
CA ASP A 30 4.63 9.45 21.20
C ASP A 30 3.51 8.67 20.49
N ALA A 31 2.25 9.08 20.68
CA ALA A 31 1.12 8.47 20.00
C ALA A 31 1.17 8.66 18.48
N GLU A 32 1.51 9.86 17.99
CA GLU A 32 1.66 10.11 16.56
C GLU A 32 2.88 9.40 15.97
N VAL A 33 3.99 9.26 16.71
CA VAL A 33 5.14 8.45 16.27
C VAL A 33 4.75 6.98 16.10
N LYS A 34 4.05 6.40 17.08
CA LYS A 34 3.55 5.01 17.00
C LYS A 34 2.58 4.83 15.84
N ARG A 35 1.66 5.77 15.64
CA ARG A 35 0.75 5.76 14.49
C ARG A 35 1.51 5.82 13.17
N SER A 36 2.53 6.69 13.09
CA SER A 36 3.35 6.84 11.88
C SER A 36 4.05 5.54 11.52
N ALA A 37 4.64 4.85 12.50
CA ALA A 37 5.24 3.54 12.29
C ALA A 37 4.23 2.53 11.72
N ALA A 38 3.04 2.45 12.33
CA ALA A 38 1.99 1.55 11.84
C ALA A 38 1.51 1.89 10.42
N ILE A 39 1.43 3.17 10.05
CA ILE A 39 1.05 3.58 8.68
C ILE A 39 2.16 3.18 7.69
N VAL A 40 3.43 3.35 8.06
CA VAL A 40 4.56 2.92 7.21
C VAL A 40 4.54 1.41 7.00
N ASP A 41 4.34 0.62 8.05
CA ASP A 41 4.25 -0.85 7.95
C ASP A 41 3.13 -1.27 6.99
N LEU A 42 1.97 -0.62 7.05
CA LEU A 42 0.86 -0.87 6.14
C LEU A 42 1.18 -0.41 4.70
N ALA A 43 1.85 0.73 4.54
CA ALA A 43 2.28 1.25 3.25
C ALA A 43 3.21 0.28 2.52
N ASP A 44 4.15 -0.33 3.26
CA ASP A 44 5.08 -1.32 2.74
C ASP A 44 4.34 -2.57 2.26
N GLN A 45 3.39 -3.11 3.04
CA GLN A 45 2.58 -4.26 2.63
C GLN A 45 1.75 -3.98 1.37
N ILE A 46 1.16 -2.79 1.27
CA ILE A 46 0.40 -2.36 0.09
C ILE A 46 1.31 -2.24 -1.14
N THR A 47 2.51 -1.70 -0.96
CA THR A 47 3.51 -1.53 -2.02
C THR A 47 4.02 -2.88 -2.52
N GLU A 48 4.35 -3.81 -1.62
CA GLU A 48 4.74 -5.18 -1.98
C GLU A 48 3.63 -5.90 -2.73
N SER A 49 2.38 -5.79 -2.27
CA SER A 49 1.22 -6.33 -2.99
C SER A 49 1.11 -5.74 -4.42
N SER A 50 1.45 -4.47 -4.59
CA SER A 50 1.43 -3.79 -5.89
C SER A 50 2.57 -4.24 -6.80
N LYS A 51 3.78 -4.45 -6.26
CA LYS A 51 4.91 -5.04 -6.98
C LYS A 51 4.59 -6.45 -7.46
N LEU A 52 3.97 -7.27 -6.60
CA LEU A 52 3.52 -8.63 -6.97
C LEU A 52 2.54 -8.58 -8.15
N ARG A 53 1.55 -7.68 -8.12
CA ARG A 53 0.61 -7.47 -9.24
C ARG A 53 1.33 -7.06 -10.53
N LEU A 54 2.30 -6.14 -10.44
CA LEU A 54 3.08 -5.71 -11.61
C LEU A 54 3.91 -6.86 -12.19
N MET A 55 4.56 -7.65 -11.34
CA MET A 55 5.32 -8.83 -11.78
C MET A 55 4.43 -9.87 -12.45
N ALA A 56 3.23 -10.12 -11.91
CA ALA A 56 2.28 -11.02 -12.51
C ALA A 56 1.74 -10.49 -13.86
N ALA A 57 1.50 -9.19 -13.99
CA ALA A 57 1.16 -8.56 -15.26
C ALA A 57 2.29 -8.68 -16.29
N ARG A 58 3.55 -8.51 -15.86
CA ARG A 58 4.72 -8.71 -16.71
C ARG A 58 4.86 -10.17 -17.17
N LEU A 59 4.70 -11.13 -16.25
CA LEU A 59 4.77 -12.56 -16.57
C LEU A 59 3.69 -12.94 -17.58
N TYR A 60 2.48 -12.39 -17.45
CA TYR A 60 1.41 -12.56 -18.42
C TYR A 60 1.76 -11.94 -19.78
N ALA A 61 2.34 -10.73 -19.81
CA ALA A 61 2.78 -10.11 -21.07
C ALA A 61 3.89 -10.91 -21.77
N GLU A 62 4.78 -11.55 -21.02
CA GLU A 62 5.90 -12.34 -21.55
C GLU A 62 5.48 -13.76 -22.02
N HIS A 63 4.51 -14.40 -21.36
CA HIS A 63 4.18 -15.81 -21.59
C HIS A 63 2.72 -16.09 -22.01
N GLY A 64 1.85 -15.07 -22.00
CA GLY A 64 0.45 -15.18 -22.35
C GLY A 64 -0.37 -16.06 -21.39
N GLU A 65 -1.43 -16.68 -21.89
CA GLU A 65 -2.39 -17.44 -21.07
C GLU A 65 -1.79 -18.64 -20.34
N LYS A 66 -0.63 -19.15 -20.78
CA LYS A 66 0.03 -20.33 -20.20
C LYS A 66 0.42 -20.14 -18.73
N VAL A 67 0.63 -18.90 -18.28
CA VAL A 67 0.98 -18.59 -16.90
C VAL A 67 -0.24 -18.31 -16.01
N LEU A 68 -1.44 -18.20 -16.57
CA LEU A 68 -2.67 -17.94 -15.80
C LEU A 68 -2.94 -18.96 -14.69
N PRO A 69 -2.71 -20.29 -14.86
CA PRO A 69 -2.86 -21.26 -13.77
C PRO A 69 -1.94 -20.97 -12.58
N MET A 70 -0.81 -20.29 -12.80
CA MET A 70 0.15 -19.90 -11.77
C MET A 70 -0.11 -18.50 -11.20
N LEU A 71 -1.05 -17.74 -11.78
CA LEU A 71 -1.41 -16.38 -11.37
C LEU A 71 -2.89 -16.31 -10.93
N PRO A 72 -3.31 -17.05 -9.89
CA PRO A 72 -4.71 -17.17 -9.50
C PRO A 72 -5.38 -15.84 -9.12
N LEU A 73 -4.58 -14.84 -8.72
CA LEU A 73 -5.04 -13.49 -8.38
C LEU A 73 -5.26 -12.57 -9.60
N ILE A 74 -4.76 -12.95 -10.78
CA ILE A 74 -4.98 -12.24 -12.06
C ILE A 74 -5.89 -13.04 -12.98
N GLY A 75 -5.87 -14.37 -12.89
CA GLY A 75 -6.57 -15.30 -13.79
C GLY A 75 -8.10 -15.33 -13.71
N LYS A 76 -8.74 -14.46 -12.91
CA LYS A 76 -10.17 -14.17 -13.02
C LYS A 76 -10.39 -12.74 -13.51
N GLY A 77 -9.92 -12.46 -14.72
CA GLY A 77 -10.37 -11.32 -15.50
C GLY A 77 -11.63 -11.70 -16.28
N GLY A 78 -12.80 -11.44 -15.70
CA GLY A 78 -14.08 -11.47 -16.42
C GLY A 78 -14.98 -12.67 -16.15
N GLU A 79 -15.72 -12.61 -15.04
CA GLU A 79 -17.18 -12.84 -15.01
C GLU A 79 -17.82 -11.67 -14.24
#